data_AF-A0A9E3YCJ2-F1
#
_entry.id   AF-A0A9E3YCJ2-F1
#
_cell.length_a   1.000
_cell.length_b   1.000
_cell.length_c   1.000
_cell.angle_alpha   90.00
_cell.angle_beta   90.00
_cell.angle_gamma   90.00
#
_symmetry.space_group_name_H-M   'P 1'
#
loop_
_entity.id
_entity.type
_entity.pdbx_description
1 polymer ?
#
loop_
_entity_poly.entity_id
_entity_poly.type
_entity_poly.pdbx_seq_one_letter_code
_entity_poly.pdbx_strand_id
1 'polypeptide(L)'
;MTPTFFVRDKKVLCHLWEDHHGDGRLAIWAPAPAGVQADLVEREPQRFFVPRYVGHRGWIGVRLDVDVDWDEIAHIVADAYRIAAPKSLVKLLDDR
;
A
#
# COMPACT_ATOMS: atom_id res chain seq x y z
N MET A 1 -6.22 4.00 -16.51
CA MET A 1 -6.80 4.05 -15.14
C MET A 1 -6.08 3.01 -14.31
N THR A 2 -5.58 3.38 -13.14
CA THR A 2 -4.99 2.42 -12.20
C THR A 2 -6.07 1.62 -11.50
N PRO A 3 -6.03 0.27 -11.50
CA PRO A 3 -6.94 -0.52 -10.70
C PRO A 3 -6.89 -0.08 -9.24
N THR A 4 -8.06 0.16 -8.65
CA THR A 4 -8.18 0.68 -7.28
C THR A 4 -9.10 -0.23 -6.49
N PHE A 5 -8.64 -0.64 -5.33
CA PHE A 5 -9.36 -1.54 -4.43
C PHE A 5 -9.95 -0.74 -3.28
N PHE A 6 -11.16 -1.12 -2.85
CA PHE A 6 -11.91 -0.38 -1.85
C PHE A 6 -12.39 -1.30 -0.73
N VAL A 7 -12.40 -0.79 0.49
CA VAL A 7 -13.18 -1.36 1.59
C VAL A 7 -14.63 -0.91 1.42
N ARG A 8 -15.53 -1.87 1.16
CA ARG A 8 -16.97 -1.68 0.98
C ARG A 8 -17.33 -0.57 -0.03
N ASP A 9 -16.59 -0.47 -1.13
CA ASP A 9 -16.78 0.54 -2.18
C ASP A 9 -16.74 2.00 -1.70
N LYS A 10 -16.15 2.24 -0.52
CA LYS A 10 -16.18 3.57 0.15
C LYS A 10 -14.80 4.14 0.43
N LYS A 11 -13.90 3.33 1.01
CA LYS A 11 -12.56 3.78 1.41
C LYS A 11 -11.53 3.06 0.55
N VAL A 12 -10.60 3.81 -0.02
CA VAL A 12 -9.53 3.21 -0.82
C VAL A 12 -8.63 2.38 0.09
N LEU A 13 -8.42 1.12 -0.29
CA LEU A 13 -7.48 0.19 0.34
C LEU A 13 -6.09 0.36 -0.30
N CYS A 14 -6.01 0.21 -1.62
CA CYS A 14 -4.76 0.39 -2.36
C CYS A 14 -5.03 0.72 -3.84
N HIS A 15 -4.02 1.29 -4.49
CA HIS A 15 -3.95 1.41 -5.94
C HIS A 15 -2.93 0.41 -6.47
N LEU A 16 -3.26 -0.30 -7.55
CA LEU A 16 -2.28 -0.97 -8.40
C LEU A 16 -1.82 0.03 -9.46
N TRP A 17 -0.55 0.37 -9.41
CA TRP A 17 0.09 1.26 -10.37
C TRP A 17 0.85 0.41 -11.38
N GLU A 18 0.26 0.24 -12.55
CA GLU A 18 0.85 -0.45 -13.68
C GLU A 18 1.01 0.56 -14.82
N ASP A 19 2.26 0.75 -15.24
CA ASP A 19 2.69 1.41 -16.49
C ASP A 19 1.92 2.69 -16.88
N HIS A 20 1.78 3.62 -15.93
CA HIS A 20 1.00 4.84 -16.17
C HIS A 20 1.74 5.91 -16.99
N HIS A 21 3.02 5.68 -17.34
CA HIS A 21 3.88 6.62 -18.07
C HIS A 21 4.88 5.98 -19.07
N GLY A 22 4.80 4.67 -19.35
CA GLY A 22 5.82 3.99 -20.17
C GLY A 22 7.14 3.78 -19.43
N ASP A 23 7.13 3.87 -18.10
CA ASP A 23 8.30 3.72 -17.23
C ASP A 23 8.50 2.29 -16.71
N GLY A 24 7.59 1.36 -17.08
CA GLY A 24 7.70 -0.06 -16.80
C GLY A 24 7.52 -0.44 -15.33
N ARG A 25 7.04 0.48 -14.48
CA ARG A 25 6.94 0.24 -13.04
C ARG A 25 5.62 -0.44 -12.68
N LEU A 26 5.72 -1.58 -12.01
CA LEU A 26 4.62 -2.23 -11.33
C LEU A 26 4.75 -1.96 -9.83
N ALA A 27 3.73 -1.38 -9.21
CA ALA A 27 3.75 -1.07 -7.78
C ALA A 27 2.34 -1.08 -7.16
N ILE A 28 2.27 -1.31 -5.85
CA ILE A 28 1.06 -0.97 -5.07
C ILE A 28 1.28 0.30 -4.26
N TRP A 29 0.26 1.14 -4.16
CA TRP A 29 0.24 2.28 -3.26
C TRP A 29 -0.81 2.03 -2.19
N ALA A 30 -0.42 2.10 -0.91
CA ALA A 30 -1.30 1.79 0.20
C ALA A 30 -1.07 2.73 1.40
N PRO A 31 -2.10 3.05 2.22
CA PRO A 31 -1.90 3.68 3.52
C PRO A 31 -0.93 2.87 4.39
N ALA A 32 0.01 3.54 5.05
CA ALA A 32 0.94 2.92 5.99
C ALA A 32 0.73 3.46 7.41
N PRO A 33 1.07 2.68 8.46
CA PRO A 33 1.12 3.18 9.83
C PRO A 33 2.08 4.38 9.97
N ALA A 34 1.85 5.22 10.98
CA ALA A 34 2.70 6.38 11.22
C ALA A 34 4.17 5.96 11.41
N GLY A 35 5.08 6.65 10.71
CA GLY A 35 6.53 6.38 10.74
C GLY A 35 7.00 5.30 9.76
N VAL A 36 6.16 4.32 9.41
CA VAL A 36 6.54 3.18 8.53
C VAL A 36 6.95 3.66 7.14
N GLN A 37 6.25 4.64 6.58
CA GLN A 37 6.60 5.22 5.28
C GLN A 37 8.03 5.76 5.25
N ALA A 38 8.44 6.52 6.28
CA ALA A 38 9.76 7.12 6.33
C ALA A 38 10.84 6.06 6.55
N ASP A 39 10.61 5.14 7.49
CA ASP A 39 11.56 4.08 7.86
C ASP A 39 11.85 3.14 6.67
N LEU A 40 10.82 2.66 5.97
CA LEU A 40 11.01 1.74 4.84
C LEU A 40 11.63 2.43 3.61
N VAL A 41 11.27 3.69 3.35
CA VAL A 41 11.88 4.46 2.24
C VAL A 41 13.35 4.75 2.52
N GLU A 42 13.74 4.98 3.78
CA GLU A 42 15.15 5.18 4.16
C GLU A 42 15.95 3.88 4.09
N ARG A 43 15.42 2.78 4.62
CA ARG A 43 16.12 1.49 4.69
C ARG A 43 16.23 0.79 3.34
N GLU A 44 15.16 0.83 2.55
CA GLU A 44 15.02 0.03 1.33
C GLU A 44 14.49 0.87 0.15
N PRO A 45 15.19 1.95 -0.25
CA PRO A 45 14.73 2.89 -1.30
C PRO A 45 14.61 2.25 -2.69
N GLN A 46 15.16 1.05 -2.89
CA GLN A 46 14.99 0.29 -4.13
C GLN A 46 13.58 -0.32 -4.23
N ARG A 47 12.95 -0.64 -3.10
CA ARG A 47 11.65 -1.32 -3.02
C ARG A 47 10.52 -0.38 -2.62
N PHE A 48 10.82 0.62 -1.80
CA PHE A 48 9.83 1.54 -1.25
C PHE A 48 10.08 2.98 -1.69
N PHE A 49 8.98 3.72 -1.91
CA PHE A 49 9.03 5.14 -2.25
C PHE A 49 7.82 5.88 -1.71
N VAL A 50 7.92 7.22 -1.70
CA VAL A 50 6.80 8.10 -1.36
C VAL A 50 5.98 8.38 -2.63
N PRO A 51 4.72 7.93 -2.73
CA PRO A 51 3.90 8.18 -3.90
C PRO A 51 3.56 9.65 -4.07
N ARG A 52 3.48 10.09 -5.32
CA ARG A 52 3.00 11.43 -5.64
C ARG A 52 1.55 11.58 -5.17
N TYR A 53 1.16 12.77 -4.72
CA TYR A 53 -0.20 13.15 -4.31
C TYR A 53 -0.71 12.56 -3.00
N VAL A 54 -0.49 11.28 -2.72
CA VAL A 54 -0.98 10.62 -1.50
C VAL A 54 0.12 10.37 -0.47
N GLY A 55 1.39 10.54 -0.84
CA GLY A 55 2.52 10.40 0.08
C GLY A 55 2.41 11.29 1.31
N HIS A 56 1.93 12.53 1.15
CA HIS A 56 1.72 13.45 2.28
C HIS A 56 0.60 13.00 3.25
N ARG A 57 -0.19 11.99 2.88
CA ARG A 57 -1.21 11.35 3.72
C ARG A 57 -0.70 10.07 4.39
N GLY A 58 0.61 9.82 4.35
CA GLY A 58 1.24 8.63 4.92
C GLY A 58 1.11 7.37 4.08
N TRP A 59 0.86 7.50 2.76
CA TRP A 59 0.80 6.34 1.87
C TRP A 59 2.19 5.92 1.40
N ILE A 60 2.47 4.63 1.36
CA ILE A 60 3.73 4.09 0.83
C ILE A 60 3.50 3.47 -0.56
N GLY A 61 4.49 3.62 -1.43
CA GLY A 61 4.57 2.90 -2.70
C GLY A 61 5.53 1.72 -2.55
N VAL A 62 5.11 0.53 -2.98
CA VAL A 62 5.88 -0.71 -2.92
C VAL A 62 6.04 -1.24 -4.33
N ARG A 63 7.28 -1.45 -4.79
CA ARG A 63 7.54 -2.02 -6.11
C ARG A 63 7.23 -3.52 -6.12
N LEU A 64 6.63 -3.97 -7.21
CA LEU A 64 6.32 -5.37 -7.50
C LEU A 64 7.12 -5.92 -8.69
N ASP A 65 7.98 -5.10 -9.29
CA ASP A 65 8.87 -5.43 -10.41
C ASP A 65 10.30 -5.82 -9.94
N VAL A 66 10.41 -6.26 -8.69
CA VAL A 66 11.65 -6.69 -8.01
C VAL A 66 11.48 -8.12 -7.51
N ASP A 67 12.47 -8.64 -6.78
CA ASP A 67 12.24 -9.82 -5.95
C ASP A 67 11.25 -9.46 -4.83
N VAL A 68 10.06 -10.06 -4.89
CA VAL A 68 8.92 -9.70 -4.02
C VAL A 68 8.73 -10.78 -2.97
N ASP A 69 8.78 -10.36 -1.71
CA ASP A 69 8.27 -11.15 -0.59
C ASP A 69 6.74 -10.97 -0.49
N TRP A 70 6.00 -12.00 -0.90
CA TRP A 70 4.54 -11.95 -0.90
C TRP A 70 3.92 -11.95 0.51
N ASP A 71 4.62 -12.48 1.51
CA ASP A 71 4.16 -12.43 2.91
C ASP A 71 4.27 -11.00 3.45
N GLU A 72 5.35 -10.29 3.10
CA GLU A 72 5.50 -8.86 3.41
C GLU A 72 4.39 -8.03 2.73
N ILE A 73 4.12 -8.27 1.45
CA ILE A 73 3.02 -7.58 0.74
C ILE A 73 1.68 -7.84 1.42
N ALA A 74 1.42 -9.09 1.84
CA ALA A 74 0.21 -9.42 2.57
C ALA A 74 0.10 -8.65 3.90
N HIS A 75 1.21 -8.49 4.63
CA HIS A 75 1.25 -7.67 5.85
C HIS A 75 0.99 -6.19 5.57
N ILE A 76 1.61 -5.61 4.54
CA ILE A 76 1.38 -4.20 4.15
C ILE A 76 -0.09 -3.97 3.78
N VAL A 77 -0.70 -4.88 3.03
CA VAL A 77 -2.12 -4.78 2.66
C VAL A 77 -3.02 -4.96 3.89
N ALA A 78 -2.65 -5.83 4.84
CA ALA A 78 -3.39 -6.00 6.09
C ALA A 78 -3.36 -4.71 6.94
N ASP A 79 -2.21 -4.04 7.04
CA ASP A 79 -2.08 -2.77 7.76
C ASP A 79 -2.86 -1.65 7.07
N ALA A 80 -2.76 -1.56 5.75
CA ALA A 80 -3.58 -0.68 4.94
C ALA A 80 -5.08 -0.91 5.18
N TYR A 81 -5.49 -2.17 5.30
CA TYR A 81 -6.87 -2.53 5.63
C TYR A 81 -7.27 -2.06 7.02
N ARG A 82 -6.42 -2.24 8.04
CA ARG A 82 -6.68 -1.74 9.40
C ARG A 82 -6.85 -0.23 9.46
N ILE A 83 -6.16 0.50 8.59
CA ILE A 83 -6.28 1.96 8.47
C ILE A 83 -7.57 2.36 7.73
N ALA A 84 -7.91 1.67 6.64
CA ALA A 84 -9.03 2.04 5.77
C ALA A 84 -10.40 1.54 6.29
N ALA A 85 -10.43 0.41 7.00
CA ALA A 85 -11.64 -0.30 7.34
C ALA A 85 -12.32 0.20 8.63
N PRO A 86 -13.65 0.10 8.74
CA PRO A 86 -14.35 0.28 10.01
C PRO A 86 -13.88 -0.73 11.07
N LYS A 87 -13.91 -0.33 12.35
CA LYS A 87 -13.48 -1.15 13.49
C LYS A 87 -14.09 -2.56 13.54
N SER A 88 -15.33 -2.72 13.08
CA SER A 88 -16.00 -4.03 13.05
C SER A 88 -15.37 -5.01 12.04
N LEU A 89 -14.86 -4.51 10.91
CA LEU A 89 -14.15 -5.33 9.94
C LEU A 89 -12.73 -5.63 10.39
N VAL A 90 -12.08 -4.67 11.05
CA VAL A 90 -10.76 -4.90 11.66
C VAL A 90 -10.84 -6.00 12.71
N LYS A 91 -11.86 -5.95 13.58
CA LYS A 91 -12.09 -7.02 14.55
C LYS A 91 -12.24 -8.39 13.89
N LEU A 92 -13.02 -8.48 12.81
CA LEU A 92 -13.19 -9.74 12.06
C LEU A 92 -11.88 -10.23 11.43
N LEU A 93 -11.02 -9.32 10.98
CA LEU A 93 -9.69 -9.66 10.45
C LEU A 93 -8.78 -10.21 11.56
N ASP A 94 -8.80 -9.63 12.75
CA ASP A 94 -7.94 -10.03 13.87
C ASP A 94 -8.42 -11.32 14.56
N ASP A 95 -9.70 -11.69 14.40
CA ASP A 95 -10.30 -12.93 14.93
C ASP A 95 -10.06 -14.17 14.03
N ARG A 96 -9.35 -14.00 12.90
CA ARG A 96 -9.08 -15.06 11.91
C ARG A 96 -7.74 -15.77 12.16
#